data_AF-A0A150Y449-F1
#
_entry.id   AF-A0A150Y449-F1
#
_cell.length_a   1.000
_cell.length_b   1.000
_cell.length_c   1.000
_cell.angle_alpha   90.00
_cell.angle_beta   90.00
_cell.angle_gamma   90.00
#
_symmetry.space_group_name_H-M   'P 1'
#
loop_
_entity.id
_entity.type
_entity.pdbx_description
1 polymer ?
#
loop_
_entity_poly.entity_id
_entity_poly.type
_entity_poly.pdbx_seq_one_letter_code
_entity_poly.pdbx_strand_id
1 'polypeptide(L)'
;MKNQSISNLKSTLAIPLALITVLVPFSLFISWNMASMVVFWFVVIPLVSHLIPRKVFKSTNPMKESIIGLTIFYTLMSFMIYEHSDFLQLMLISFVVNLLALFFIQLDKKVNREVVG
;
A
#
# COMPACT_ATOMS: atom_id res chain seq x y z
N MET A 1 -12.27 5.53 24.15
CA MET A 1 -10.91 5.19 23.68
C MET A 1 -10.78 3.78 23.10
N LYS A 2 -11.36 2.72 23.71
CA LYS A 2 -11.24 1.32 23.21
C LYS A 2 -11.74 1.09 21.78
N ASN A 3 -12.81 1.77 21.36
CA ASN A 3 -13.35 1.60 19.99
C ASN A 3 -12.46 2.20 18.89
N GLN A 4 -11.66 3.23 19.21
CA GLN A 4 -10.83 3.92 18.22
C GLN A 4 -9.51 3.18 17.94
N SER A 5 -8.93 2.51 18.95
CA SER A 5 -7.77 1.64 18.71
C SER A 5 -8.13 0.40 17.89
N ILE A 6 -9.32 -0.17 18.13
CA ILE A 6 -9.85 -1.31 17.37
C ILE A 6 -10.13 -0.91 15.91
N SER A 7 -10.69 0.28 15.65
CA SER A 7 -10.91 0.76 14.28
C SER A 7 -9.61 0.96 13.52
N ASN A 8 -8.58 1.52 14.16
CA ASN A 8 -7.28 1.76 13.53
C ASN A 8 -6.53 0.45 13.26
N LEU A 9 -6.62 -0.52 14.17
CA LEU A 9 -6.05 -1.86 13.96
C LEU A 9 -6.74 -2.59 12.80
N LYS A 10 -8.08 -2.55 12.74
CA LYS A 10 -8.86 -3.13 11.64
C LYS A 10 -8.47 -2.51 10.29
N SER A 11 -8.36 -1.19 10.24
CA SER A 11 -7.96 -0.48 9.02
C SER A 11 -6.52 -0.84 8.60
N THR A 12 -5.59 -0.95 9.55
CA THR A 12 -4.20 -1.37 9.27
C THR A 12 -4.13 -2.77 8.67
N LEU A 13 -4.86 -3.74 9.25
CA LEU A 13 -4.89 -5.13 8.77
C LEU A 13 -5.70 -5.30 7.47
N ALA A 14 -6.64 -4.40 7.20
CA ALA A 14 -7.40 -4.42 5.97
C ALA A 14 -6.56 -4.06 4.74
N ILE A 15 -5.45 -3.32 4.91
CA ILE A 15 -4.55 -2.95 3.80
C ILE A 15 -3.85 -4.17 3.19
N PRO A 16 -3.08 -4.99 3.96
CA PRO A 16 -2.47 -6.19 3.40
C PRO A 16 -3.53 -7.17 2.89
N LEU A 17 -4.68 -7.28 3.57
CA LEU A 17 -5.77 -8.13 3.09
C LEU A 17 -6.30 -7.67 1.73
N ALA A 18 -6.60 -6.37 1.57
CA ALA A 18 -7.06 -5.80 0.32
C ALA A 18 -6.03 -5.95 -0.81
N LEU A 19 -4.74 -5.76 -0.50
CA LEU A 19 -3.67 -5.97 -1.47
C LEU A 19 -3.59 -7.43 -1.93
N ILE A 20 -3.75 -8.39 -1.03
CA ILE A 20 -3.83 -9.83 -1.39
C ILE A 20 -5.08 -10.10 -2.23
N THR A 21 -6.23 -9.53 -1.84
CA THR A 21 -7.49 -9.67 -2.60
C THR A 21 -7.37 -9.11 -4.02
N VAL A 22 -6.51 -8.11 -4.26
CA VAL A 22 -6.22 -7.59 -5.62
C VAL A 22 -5.12 -8.42 -6.31
N LEU A 23 -4.10 -8.86 -5.58
CA LEU A 23 -2.98 -9.67 -6.09
C LEU A 23 -3.47 -10.98 -6.70
N VAL A 24 -4.39 -11.69 -6.03
CA VAL A 24 -4.90 -12.99 -6.50
C VAL A 24 -5.55 -12.88 -7.88
N PRO A 25 -6.60 -12.07 -8.11
CA PRO A 25 -7.19 -11.94 -9.43
C PRO A 25 -6.21 -11.32 -10.43
N PHE A 26 -5.36 -10.36 -10.02
CA PHE A 26 -4.32 -9.84 -10.90
C PHE A 26 -3.42 -10.96 -11.42
N SER A 27 -2.97 -11.86 -10.56
CA SER A 27 -2.11 -13.00 -10.92
C SER A 27 -2.82 -14.05 -11.77
N LEU A 28 -4.13 -14.21 -11.60
CA LEU A 28 -4.92 -15.20 -12.35
C LEU A 28 -5.30 -14.69 -13.75
N PHE A 29 -5.60 -13.40 -13.89
CA PHE A 29 -6.07 -12.82 -15.15
C PHE A 29 -4.94 -12.18 -15.98
N ILE A 30 -3.85 -11.75 -15.34
CA ILE A 30 -2.75 -11.04 -15.99
C ILE A 30 -1.47 -11.86 -15.79
N SER A 31 -0.85 -12.27 -16.89
CA SER A 31 0.44 -12.94 -16.84
C SER A 31 1.50 -12.02 -16.22
N TRP A 32 2.34 -12.57 -15.36
CA TRP A 32 3.48 -11.87 -14.78
C TRP A 32 4.56 -11.68 -15.85
N ASN A 33 4.71 -10.45 -16.32
CA ASN A 33 5.80 -9.98 -17.16
C ASN A 33 6.33 -8.66 -16.57
N MET A 34 7.41 -8.12 -17.13
CA MET A 34 8.05 -6.92 -16.58
C MET A 34 7.08 -5.73 -16.49
N ALA A 35 6.21 -5.55 -17.49
CA ALA A 35 5.24 -4.47 -17.50
C ALA A 35 4.16 -4.65 -16.42
N SER A 36 3.57 -5.85 -16.30
CA SER A 36 2.56 -6.12 -15.27
C SER A 36 3.14 -6.08 -13.86
N MET A 37 4.40 -6.48 -13.66
CA MET A 37 5.13 -6.27 -12.41
C MET A 37 5.24 -4.79 -12.07
N VAL A 38 5.75 -3.97 -13.00
CA VAL A 38 5.88 -2.53 -12.76
C VAL A 38 4.53 -1.90 -12.44
N VAL A 39 3.48 -2.23 -13.19
CA VAL A 39 2.13 -1.72 -12.92
C VAL A 39 1.62 -2.14 -11.55
N PHE A 40 1.77 -3.41 -11.18
CA PHE A 40 1.31 -3.89 -9.88
C PHE A 40 2.06 -3.18 -8.73
N TRP A 41 3.40 -3.21 -8.78
CA TRP A 41 4.24 -2.72 -7.70
C TRP A 41 4.23 -1.20 -7.55
N PHE A 42 4.15 -0.44 -8.65
CA PHE A 42 4.27 1.03 -8.63
C PHE A 42 2.95 1.78 -8.84
N VAL A 43 1.86 1.10 -9.25
CA VAL A 43 0.57 1.76 -9.47
C VAL A 43 -0.50 1.17 -8.56
N VAL A 44 -0.68 -0.16 -8.56
CA VAL A 44 -1.75 -0.80 -7.81
C VAL A 44 -1.53 -0.68 -6.30
N ILE A 45 -0.33 -1.00 -5.81
CA ILE A 45 0.01 -0.94 -4.38
C ILE A 45 -0.19 0.46 -3.77
N PRO A 46 0.39 1.56 -4.31
CA PRO A 46 0.22 2.87 -3.73
C PRO A 46 -1.25 3.32 -3.78
N LEU A 47 -1.98 2.96 -4.84
CA LEU A 47 -3.38 3.30 -4.98
C LEU A 47 -4.25 2.60 -3.94
N VAL A 48 -4.10 1.29 -3.75
CA VAL A 48 -4.86 0.52 -2.75
C VAL A 48 -4.49 0.98 -1.33
N SER A 49 -3.19 1.05 -1.01
CA SER A 49 -2.74 1.47 0.32
C SER A 49 -3.18 2.90 0.67
N HIS A 50 -3.27 3.80 -0.30
CA HIS A 50 -3.81 5.13 -0.10
C HIS A 50 -5.33 5.16 0.10
N LEU A 51 -6.07 4.42 -0.72
CA LEU A 51 -7.53 4.52 -0.80
C LEU A 51 -8.23 3.77 0.33
N ILE A 52 -7.75 2.61 0.75
CA ILE A 52 -8.40 1.78 1.77
C ILE A 52 -8.58 2.52 3.10
N PRO A 53 -7.53 3.01 3.77
CA PRO A 53 -7.70 3.67 5.07
C PRO A 53 -8.50 4.98 4.96
N ARG A 54 -8.47 5.65 3.81
CA ARG A 54 -9.12 6.96 3.60
C ARG A 54 -10.59 6.87 3.19
N LYS A 55 -10.90 6.05 2.19
CA LYS A 55 -12.25 5.96 1.62
C LYS A 55 -13.10 4.89 2.28
N VAL A 56 -12.51 3.75 2.65
CA VAL A 56 -13.26 2.63 3.24
C VAL A 56 -13.41 2.82 4.74
N PHE A 57 -12.31 3.06 5.45
CA PHE A 57 -12.33 3.12 6.92
C PHE A 57 -12.40 4.54 7.50
N LYS A 58 -12.26 5.58 6.67
CA LYS A 58 -12.23 6.99 7.11
C LYS A 58 -11.29 7.21 8.32
N SER A 59 -10.12 6.59 8.28
CA SER A 59 -9.16 6.57 9.38
C SER A 59 -8.75 7.97 9.82
N THR A 60 -8.54 8.14 11.12
CA THR A 60 -7.99 9.36 11.72
C THR A 60 -6.51 9.57 11.42
N ASN A 61 -5.74 8.49 11.17
CA ASN A 61 -4.33 8.59 10.81
C ASN A 61 -4.01 7.64 9.64
N PRO A 62 -4.52 7.94 8.44
CA PRO A 62 -4.42 7.05 7.29
C PRO A 62 -2.96 6.86 6.83
N MET A 63 -2.07 7.82 7.11
CA MET A 63 -0.64 7.68 6.78
C MET A 63 0.01 6.55 7.55
N LYS A 64 -0.13 6.59 8.87
CA LYS A 64 0.49 5.62 9.77
C LYS A 64 -0.02 4.23 9.46
N GLU A 65 -1.32 4.08 9.26
CA GLU A 65 -1.93 2.80 8.90
C GLU A 65 -1.45 2.30 7.54
N SER A 66 -1.32 3.18 6.53
CA SER A 66 -0.77 2.81 5.21
C SER A 66 0.65 2.30 5.32
N ILE A 67 1.51 3.00 6.05
CA ILE A 67 2.92 2.59 6.22
C ILE A 67 2.99 1.23 6.91
N ILE A 68 2.27 1.04 8.02
CA ILE A 68 2.29 -0.23 8.75
C ILE A 68 1.71 -1.37 7.89
N GLY A 69 0.57 -1.14 7.23
CA GLY A 69 -0.07 -2.12 6.36
C GLY A 69 0.80 -2.52 5.16
N LEU A 70 1.49 -1.55 4.55
CA LEU A 70 2.47 -1.79 3.50
C LEU A 70 3.66 -2.60 4.03
N THR A 71 4.24 -2.23 5.18
CA THR A 71 5.36 -2.97 5.76
C THR A 71 4.97 -4.44 5.99
N ILE A 72 3.78 -4.70 6.52
CA ILE A 72 3.28 -6.07 6.71
C ILE A 72 3.18 -6.79 5.35
N PHE A 73 2.55 -6.16 4.36
CA PHE A 73 2.39 -6.74 3.02
C PHE A 73 3.73 -7.06 2.37
N TYR A 74 4.66 -6.10 2.33
CA TYR A 74 5.98 -6.28 1.73
C TYR A 74 6.82 -7.33 2.48
N THR A 75 6.67 -7.43 3.80
CA THR A 75 7.33 -8.48 4.58
C THR A 75 6.82 -9.86 4.17
N LEU A 76 5.50 -10.03 4.05
CA LEU A 76 4.89 -11.28 3.59
C LEU A 76 5.34 -11.63 2.16
N MET A 77 5.32 -10.66 1.25
CA MET A 77 5.76 -10.86 -0.14
C MET A 77 7.25 -11.19 -0.25
N SER A 78 8.09 -10.63 0.64
CA SER A 78 9.52 -10.95 0.70
C SER A 78 9.76 -12.44 0.95
N PHE A 79 8.99 -13.07 1.84
CA PHE A 79 9.08 -14.52 2.07
C PHE A 79 8.63 -15.34 0.87
N MET A 80 7.65 -14.85 0.09
CA MET A 80 7.15 -15.56 -1.09
C MET A 80 8.10 -15.48 -2.29
N ILE A 81 8.82 -14.38 -2.45
CA ILE A 81 9.62 -14.08 -3.65
C ILE A 81 11.13 -14.22 -3.37
N TYR A 82 11.53 -14.61 -2.16
CA TYR A 82 12.94 -14.66 -1.73
C TYR A 82 13.87 -15.43 -2.68
N GLU A 83 13.38 -16.51 -3.32
CA GLU A 83 14.17 -17.32 -4.26
C GLU A 83 14.42 -16.64 -5.62
N HIS A 84 13.72 -15.54 -5.93
CA HIS A 84 13.83 -14.79 -7.18
C HIS A 84 14.48 -13.42 -6.95
N SER A 85 15.81 -13.36 -7.02
CA SER A 85 16.60 -12.15 -6.67
C SER A 85 16.15 -10.88 -7.40
N ASP A 86 15.87 -10.98 -8.70
CA ASP A 86 15.55 -9.82 -9.53
C ASP A 86 14.17 -9.25 -9.18
N PHE A 87 13.21 -10.13 -8.89
CA PHE A 87 11.87 -9.75 -8.46
C PHE A 87 11.88 -9.20 -7.03
N LEU A 88 12.72 -9.75 -6.16
CA LEU A 88 12.92 -9.24 -4.81
C LEU A 88 13.51 -7.82 -4.83
N GLN A 89 14.52 -7.57 -5.67
CA GLN A 89 15.10 -6.23 -5.81
C GLN A 89 14.07 -5.20 -6.32
N LEU A 90 13.33 -5.54 -7.37
CA LEU A 90 12.29 -4.66 -7.92
C LEU A 90 11.20 -4.37 -6.87
N MET A 91 10.77 -5.40 -6.13
CA MET A 91 9.84 -5.25 -5.03
C MET A 91 10.39 -4.31 -3.95
N LEU A 92 11.62 -4.50 -3.48
CA LEU A 92 12.21 -3.63 -2.45
C LEU A 92 12.35 -2.17 -2.93
N ILE A 93 12.73 -1.95 -4.18
CA ILE A 93 12.76 -0.60 -4.78
C ILE A 93 11.35 0.00 -4.76
N SER A 94 10.33 -0.78 -5.16
CA SER A 94 8.95 -0.31 -5.15
C SER A 94 8.45 0.03 -3.74
N PHE A 95 8.92 -0.67 -2.70
CA PHE A 95 8.57 -0.34 -1.32
C PHE A 95 9.02 1.07 -0.96
N VAL A 96 10.29 1.40 -1.24
CA VAL A 96 10.85 2.74 -1.00
C VAL A 96 10.08 3.79 -1.80
N VAL A 97 9.84 3.54 -3.09
CA VAL A 97 9.09 4.48 -3.95
C VAL A 97 7.67 4.69 -3.46
N ASN A 98 6.97 3.65 -3.00
CA ASN A 98 5.61 3.75 -2.47
C ASN A 98 5.55 4.53 -1.16
N LEU A 99 6.55 4.39 -0.28
CA LEU A 99 6.65 5.21 0.91
C LEU A 99 6.84 6.71 0.56
N LEU A 100 7.72 7.01 -0.40
CA LEU A 100 7.93 8.38 -0.88
C LEU A 100 6.66 8.94 -1.54
N ALA A 101 5.99 8.17 -2.40
CA ALA A 101 4.76 8.57 -3.06
C ALA A 101 3.67 8.89 -2.03
N LEU A 102 3.48 8.03 -1.02
CA LEU A 102 2.53 8.30 0.06
C LEU A 102 2.88 9.59 0.81
N PHE A 103 4.17 9.85 1.06
CA PHE A 103 4.64 11.07 1.71
C PHE A 103 4.32 12.32 0.88
N PHE A 104 4.65 12.34 -0.42
CA PHE A 104 4.36 13.48 -1.30
C PHE A 104 2.85 13.75 -1.43
N ILE A 105 2.02 12.71 -1.57
CA ILE A 105 0.57 12.88 -1.65
C ILE A 105 -0.01 13.48 -0.34
N GLN A 106 0.63 13.24 0.81
CA GLN A 106 0.22 13.86 2.07
C GLN A 106 0.59 15.34 2.12
N LEU A 107 1.81 15.67 1.69
CA LEU A 107 2.29 17.04 1.63
C LEU A 107 1.42 17.89 0.72
N ASP A 108 1.13 17.41 -0.50
CA ASP A 108 0.28 18.12 -1.46
C ASP A 108 -1.11 18.43 -0.89
N LYS A 109 -1.75 17.46 -0.22
CA LYS A 109 -3.05 17.69 0.43
C LYS A 109 -2.97 18.67 1.60
N LYS A 110 -1.85 18.69 2.33
CA LYS A 110 -1.68 19.64 3.44
C LYS A 110 -1.52 21.06 2.89
N VAL A 111 -0.66 21.24 1.90
CA VAL A 111 -0.43 22.53 1.22
C VAL A 111 -1.73 23.04 0.57
N ASN A 112 -2.44 22.21 -0.18
CA ASN A 112 -3.69 22.63 -0.84
C ASN A 112 -4.80 23.00 0.16
N ARG A 113 -4.81 22.44 1.37
CA ARG A 113 -5.74 22.88 2.42
C ARG A 113 -5.37 24.23 3.02
N GLU A 114 -4.08 24.55 3.11
CA GLU A 114 -3.60 25.82 3.64
C GLU A 114 -3.73 26.98 2.63
N VAL A 115 -3.74 26.67 1.32
CA VAL A 115 -3.87 27.69 0.25
C VAL A 115 -5.34 28.02 -0.10
N VAL A 116 -6.27 27.07 0.08
CA VAL A 116 -7.68 27.21 -0.36
C VAL A 116 -8.67 27.33 0.81
N GLY A 117 -8.23 27.05 2.04
CA GLY A 117 -9.04 27.17 3.27
C GLY A 117 -8.98 28.55 3.89
#